data_AF-A0AAW4BJG6-F1
#
_entry.id   AF-A0AAW4BJG6-F1
#
_cell.length_a   1.000
_cell.length_b   1.000
_cell.length_c   1.000
_cell.angle_alpha   90.00
_cell.angle_beta   90.00
_cell.angle_gamma   90.00
#
_symmetry.space_group_name_H-M   'P 1'
#
loop_
_entity.id
_entity.type
_entity.pdbx_description
1 polymer ?
#
loop_
_entity_poly.entity_id
_entity_poly.type
_entity_poly.pdbx_seq_one_letter_code
_entity_poly.pdbx_strand_id
1 'polypeptide(L)'
;MEIKEFSVCNLESLRKIYLHSRRDGFTWLKTDSFRLEDFDRDTQGERIWLVEALGKVAGFISIWEPDRFVHHLYVSSEYQS
;
A
#
# COMPACT_ATOMS: atom_id res chain seq x y z
N MET A 1 4.23 -5.98 -16.44
CA MET A 1 4.31 -5.29 -15.14
C MET A 1 4.89 -3.92 -15.39
N GLU A 2 4.27 -2.88 -14.85
CA GLU A 2 4.69 -1.50 -15.07
C GLU A 2 4.69 -0.75 -13.73
N ILE A 3 5.73 0.04 -13.47
CA ILE A 3 5.80 0.89 -12.28
C ILE A 3 5.27 2.28 -12.66
N LYS A 4 4.34 2.80 -11.86
CA LYS A 4 3.67 4.08 -12.08
C LYS A 4 3.69 4.90 -10.81
N GLU A 5 3.75 6.23 -10.96
CA GLU A 5 3.50 7.13 -9.84
C GLU A 5 2.02 7.08 -9.46
N PHE A 6 1.72 7.26 -8.17
CA PHE A 6 0.36 7.23 -7.68
C PHE A 6 -0.56 8.23 -8.40
N SER A 7 -1.79 7.80 -8.62
CA SER A 7 -2.87 8.64 -9.10
C SER A 7 -4.17 8.27 -8.40
N VAL A 8 -5.11 9.22 -8.35
CA VAL A 8 -6.35 9.11 -7.56
C VAL A 8 -7.21 7.90 -7.98
N CYS A 9 -7.15 7.47 -9.25
CA CYS A 9 -7.89 6.28 -9.69
C CYS A 9 -7.41 4.98 -9.05
N ASN A 10 -6.19 4.97 -8.49
CA ASN A 10 -5.60 3.80 -7.82
C ASN A 10 -5.86 3.78 -6.30
N LEU A 11 -6.42 4.87 -5.74
CA LEU A 11 -6.54 5.06 -4.28
C LEU A 11 -7.26 3.91 -3.59
N GLU A 12 -8.40 3.46 -4.13
CA GLU A 12 -9.17 2.37 -3.53
C GLU A 12 -8.38 1.05 -3.52
N SER A 13 -7.63 0.76 -4.59
CA SER A 13 -6.79 -0.43 -4.69
C SER A 13 -5.67 -0.43 -3.66
N LEU A 14 -5.00 0.72 -3.46
CA LEU A 14 -3.91 0.85 -2.49
C LEU A 14 -4.42 0.71 -1.05
N ARG A 15 -5.55 1.35 -0.71
CA ARG A 15 -6.20 1.19 0.61
C ARG A 15 -6.52 -0.28 0.91
N LYS A 16 -7.03 -1.03 -0.08
CA LYS A 16 -7.34 -2.46 0.06
C LYS A 16 -6.10 -3.31 0.29
N ILE A 17 -5.04 -3.09 -0.50
CA ILE A 17 -3.76 -3.81 -0.32
C ILE A 17 -3.21 -3.53 1.08
N TYR A 18 -3.16 -2.27 1.48
CA TYR A 18 -2.69 -1.87 2.80
C TYR A 18 -3.47 -2.55 3.94
N LEU A 19 -4.80 -2.51 3.90
CA LEU A 19 -5.64 -3.12 4.91
C LEU A 19 -5.46 -4.64 4.98
N HIS A 20 -5.55 -5.33 3.84
CA HIS A 20 -5.44 -6.79 3.80
C HIS A 20 -4.05 -7.25 4.24
N SER A 21 -2.98 -6.66 3.70
CA SER A 21 -1.62 -7.01 4.09
C SER A 21 -1.37 -6.79 5.58
N ARG A 22 -1.93 -5.74 6.19
CA ARG A 22 -1.84 -5.51 7.64
C ARG A 22 -2.61 -6.53 8.46
N ARG A 23 -3.80 -6.93 8.00
CA ARG A 23 -4.60 -7.96 8.68
C ARG A 23 -3.94 -9.33 8.63
N ASP A 24 -3.34 -9.66 7.48
CA ASP A 24 -2.70 -10.94 7.25
C ASP A 24 -1.31 -11.02 7.90
N GLY A 25 -0.55 -9.93 7.86
CA GLY A 25 0.83 -9.86 8.34
C GLY A 25 0.99 -9.52 9.83
N PHE A 26 0.05 -8.75 10.42
CA PHE A 26 0.15 -8.27 11.80
C PHE A 26 -0.86 -8.96 12.73
N THR A 27 -0.86 -10.29 12.72
CA THR A 27 -1.77 -11.13 13.50
C THR A 27 -1.67 -10.96 15.02
N TRP A 28 -0.58 -10.35 15.51
CA TRP A 28 -0.39 -10.01 16.92
C TRP A 28 -1.09 -8.70 17.35
N LEU A 29 -1.68 -7.96 16.42
CA LEU A 29 -2.46 -6.75 16.70
C LEU A 29 -3.97 -7.05 16.62
N LYS A 30 -4.80 -6.15 17.15
CA LYS A 30 -6.26 -6.22 16.98
C LYS A 30 -6.63 -5.80 15.56
N THR A 31 -6.50 -6.71 14.61
CA THR A 31 -6.67 -6.48 13.16
C THR A 31 -8.07 -5.96 12.78
N ASP A 32 -9.08 -6.21 13.62
CA ASP A 32 -10.45 -5.67 13.47
C ASP A 32 -10.52 -4.14 13.57
N SER A 33 -9.55 -3.49 14.23
CA SER A 33 -9.53 -2.02 14.31
C SER A 33 -8.96 -1.36 13.06
N PHE A 34 -8.30 -2.11 12.16
CA PHE A 34 -7.74 -1.55 10.95
C PHE A 34 -8.84 -1.19 9.96
N ARG A 35 -8.72 -0.01 9.36
CA ARG A 35 -9.67 0.55 8.41
C ARG A 35 -8.99 1.02 7.14
N LEU A 36 -9.78 1.27 6.09
CA LEU A 36 -9.25 1.77 4.82
C LEU A 36 -8.66 3.18 4.96
N GLU A 37 -9.22 4.00 5.84
CA GLU A 37 -8.79 5.39 6.07
C GLU A 37 -7.43 5.48 6.78
N ASP A 38 -6.96 4.38 7.40
CA ASP A 38 -5.63 4.33 7.99
C ASP A 38 -4.55 4.57 6.93
N PHE A 39 -4.74 4.10 5.70
CA PHE A 39 -3.82 4.37 4.59
C PHE A 39 -3.66 5.87 4.36
N ASP A 40 -4.75 6.62 4.30
CA ASP A 40 -4.69 8.06 3.99
C ASP A 40 -3.91 8.83 5.06
N ARG A 41 -4.15 8.49 6.34
CA ARG A 41 -3.45 9.05 7.48
C ARG A 41 -1.98 8.67 7.47
N ASP A 42 -1.69 7.39 7.25
CA ASP A 42 -0.36 6.81 7.45
C ASP A 42 0.58 7.05 6.25
N THR A 43 0.06 7.48 5.10
CA THR A 43 0.85 7.90 3.92
C THR A 43 0.77 9.39 3.63
N GLN A 44 0.20 10.19 4.55
CA GLN A 44 0.00 11.62 4.32
C GLN A 44 1.35 12.33 4.12
N GLY A 45 1.50 13.02 2.99
CA GLY A 45 2.73 13.75 2.65
C GLY A 45 3.86 12.87 2.12
N GLU A 46 3.62 11.58 1.90
CA GLU A 46 4.59 10.66 1.31
C GLU A 46 4.43 10.55 -0.20
N ARG A 47 5.54 10.21 -0.87
CA ARG A 47 5.55 9.95 -2.30
C ARG A 47 5.31 8.48 -2.56
N ILE A 48 4.28 8.18 -3.36
CA ILE A 48 3.81 6.81 -3.56
C ILE A 48 4.05 6.37 -5.01
N TRP A 49 4.60 5.18 -5.15
CA TRP A 49 4.72 4.46 -6.41
C TRP A 49 4.01 3.11 -6.31
N LEU A 50 3.42 2.66 -7.40
CA LEU A 50 2.71 1.39 -7.48
C LEU A 50 3.21 0.57 -8.66
N VAL A 51 3.00 -0.74 -8.59
CA VAL A 51 3.22 -1.64 -9.72
C VAL A 51 1.89 -2.18 -10.21
N GLU A 52 1.65 -2.09 -11.51
CA GLU A 52 0.48 -2.64 -12.18
C GLU A 52 0.88 -3.92 -12.93
N ALA A 53 0.11 -4.98 -12.70
CA ALA A 53 0.24 -6.27 -13.36
C ALA A 53 -1.13 -6.69 -13.90
N LEU A 54 -1.21 -6.98 -15.20
CA LEU A 54 -2.45 -7.43 -15.86
C LEU A 54 -3.66 -6.51 -15.58
N GLY A 55 -3.43 -5.19 -15.55
CA GLY A 55 -4.48 -4.19 -15.28
C GLY A 55 -4.93 -4.09 -13.82
N LYS A 56 -4.24 -4.76 -12.88
CA LYS A 56 -4.48 -4.67 -11.44
C LYS A 56 -3.25 -4.09 -10.72
N VAL A 57 -3.48 -3.37 -9.63
CA VAL A 57 -2.38 -2.98 -8.73
C VAL A 57 -1.88 -4.24 -8.00
N ALA A 58 -0.61 -4.57 -8.19
CA ALA A 58 0.05 -5.72 -7.56
C ALA A 58 0.78 -5.35 -6.25
N GLY A 59 1.09 -4.08 -6.04
CA GLY A 59 1.74 -3.60 -4.81
C GLY A 59 2.10 -2.12 -4.91
N PHE A 60 2.59 -1.56 -3.80
CA PHE A 60 3.04 -0.18 -3.74
C PHE A 60 4.20 0.02 -2.75
N ILE A 61 4.90 1.13 -2.94
CA ILE A 61 5.90 1.68 -2.03
C ILE A 61 5.53 3.13 -1.70
N SER A 62 5.70 3.51 -0.44
CA SER A 62 5.54 4.89 0.03
C SER A 62 6.83 5.37 0.67
N ILE A 63 7.28 6.55 0.25
CA ILE A 63 8.59 7.10 0.57
C ILE A 63 8.39 8.44 1.28
N TRP A 64 8.96 8.54 2.48
CA TRP A 64 9.17 9.81 3.15
C TRP A 64 10.44 10.46 2.58
N GLU A 65 10.27 11.33 1.58
CA GLU A 65 11.37 11.97 0.85
C GLU A 65 12.35 12.77 1.72
N PRO A 66 11.93 13.48 2.79
CA PRO A 66 12.86 14.25 3.63
C PRO A 66 14.04 13.42 4.16
N ASP A 67 13.78 12.18 4.58
CA ASP A 67 14.80 11.27 5.14
C ASP A 67 15.20 10.14 4.18
N ARG A 68 14.64 10.12 2.96
CA ARG A 68 14.82 9.04 1.98
C ARG A 68 14.47 7.66 2.55
N PHE A 69 13.43 7.61 3.37
CA PHE A 69 13.03 6.41 4.09
C PHE A 69 11.79 5.76 3.46
N VAL A 70 11.84 4.44 3.28
CA VAL A 70 10.69 3.66 2.81
C VAL A 70 9.81 3.36 4.01
N HIS A 71 8.69 4.09 4.13
CA HIS A 71 7.75 3.92 5.23
C HIS A 71 6.86 2.69 5.04
N HIS A 72 6.40 2.48 3.81
CA HIS A 72 5.45 1.42 3.49
C HIS A 72 5.91 0.68 2.25
N LEU A 73 5.96 -0.66 2.33
CA LEU A 73 6.21 -1.54 1.20
C LEU A 73 5.25 -2.72 1.31
N TYR A 74 4.30 -2.80 0.38
CA TYR A 74 3.25 -3.80 0.41
C TYR A 74 3.07 -4.44 -0.97
N VAL A 75 2.96 -5.76 -0.98
CA VAL A 75 2.64 -6.57 -2.17
C VAL A 75 1.31 -7.25 -1.89
N SER A 76 0.39 -7.22 -2.86
CA SER A 76 -0.86 -7.97 -2.76
C SER A 76 -0.56 -9.47 -2.64
N SER A 77 -1.34 -10.18 -1.81
CA SER A 77 -1.16 -11.62 -1.60
C SER A 77 -1.27 -12.44 -2.89
N GLU A 78 -2.01 -11.96 -3.89
CA GLU A 78 -2.09 -12.54 -5.24
C GLU A 78 -0.72 -12.60 -5.96
N TYR A 79 0.27 -11.83 -5.51
CA TYR A 79 1.58 -11.67 -6.16
C TYR A 79 2.78 -12.01 -5.24
N GLN A 80 2.53 -12.58 -4.07
CA GLN A 80 3.59 -13.07 -3.16
C GLN A 80 3.88 -14.54 -3.49
N SER A 81 5.05 -14.83 -4.06
CA SER A 81 5.51 -16.18 -4.43
C SER A 81 6.67 -16.62 -3.56
#